data_AF-A0A011NHX0-F1
#
_entry.id   AF-A0A011NHX0-F1
#
_cell.length_a   1.000
_cell.length_b   1.000
_cell.length_c   1.000
_cell.angle_alpha   90.00
_cell.angle_beta   90.00
_cell.angle_gamma   90.00
#
_symmetry.space_group_name_H-M   'P 1'
#
loop_
_entity.id
_entity.type
_entity.pdbx_description
1 polymer ?
#
loop_
_entity_poly.entity_id
_entity_poly.type
_entity_poly.pdbx_seq_one_letter_code
_entity_poly.pdbx_strand_id
1 'polypeptide(L)'
;MTRHAHHSCRNRRCPQCQTRAKERWLAKRREERLPVPYFHQVFTLPHALHALVAGGALRSAGECKSPKRGFLFPLRTLSRVFRGKFIAPLSDARGAGQRLAEALADEKLWHALHQQLYGHDWAVYAKQPLGGPEQVLEYLGRCTHRVAISNERLVETDKTTVRFRVRATPGKRVLQ
;
A
#
# COMPACT_ATOMS: atom_id res chain seq x y z
N MET A 1 31.46 -21.58 -15.67
CA MET A 1 30.42 -20.73 -15.03
C MET A 1 29.05 -21.24 -15.44
N THR A 2 28.38 -21.99 -14.58
CA THR A 2 27.08 -22.61 -14.88
C THR A 2 25.96 -21.56 -14.74
N ARG A 3 25.37 -21.12 -15.86
CA ARG A 3 24.31 -20.12 -15.87
C ARG A 3 22.98 -20.84 -15.65
N HIS A 4 22.47 -20.84 -14.42
CA HIS A 4 21.16 -21.43 -14.12
C HIS A 4 20.04 -20.64 -14.82
N ALA A 5 19.47 -21.22 -15.89
CA ALA A 5 18.28 -20.68 -16.55
C ALA A 5 17.04 -21.13 -15.78
N HIS A 6 16.44 -20.23 -15.01
CA HIS A 6 15.18 -20.51 -14.31
C HIS A 6 13.98 -20.31 -15.25
N HIS A 7 13.24 -21.38 -15.54
CA HIS A 7 11.95 -21.30 -16.22
C HIS A 7 10.86 -20.81 -15.25
N SER A 8 10.15 -19.71 -15.58
CA SER A 8 9.06 -19.24 -14.72
C SER A 8 7.84 -20.15 -14.88
N CYS A 9 7.38 -20.77 -13.80
CA CYS A 9 6.17 -21.59 -13.80
C CYS A 9 4.86 -20.78 -13.89
N ARG A 10 4.93 -19.44 -13.97
CA ARG A 10 3.82 -18.45 -14.07
C ARG A 10 2.73 -18.54 -12.99
N ASN A 11 2.91 -19.38 -11.97
CA ASN A 11 1.97 -19.52 -10.87
C ASN A 11 2.12 -18.34 -9.88
N ARG A 12 1.02 -17.61 -9.65
CA ARG A 12 0.95 -16.49 -8.68
C ARG A 12 1.24 -16.88 -7.22
N ARG A 13 1.25 -18.17 -6.90
CA ARG A 13 1.59 -18.69 -5.57
C ARG A 13 3.05 -19.13 -5.46
N CYS A 14 3.79 -19.22 -6.58
CA CYS A 14 5.18 -19.67 -6.56
C CYS A 14 6.10 -18.58 -5.96
N PRO A 15 6.83 -18.86 -4.87
CA PRO A 15 7.72 -17.88 -4.24
C PRO A 15 8.81 -17.36 -5.18
N GLN A 16 9.32 -18.22 -6.06
CA GLN A 16 10.38 -17.87 -7.01
C GLN A 16 9.86 -16.99 -8.15
N CYS A 17 8.70 -17.33 -8.73
CA CYS A 17 8.07 -16.50 -9.77
C CYS A 17 7.67 -15.13 -9.23
N GLN A 18 7.10 -15.08 -8.02
CA GLN A 18 6.72 -13.82 -7.39
C GLN A 18 7.93 -12.97 -6.98
N THR A 19 9.03 -13.60 -6.56
CA THR A 19 10.27 -12.86 -6.27
C THR A 19 10.83 -12.20 -7.53
N ARG A 20 10.85 -12.91 -8.68
CA ARG A 20 11.28 -12.32 -9.97
C ARG A 20 10.30 -11.26 -10.48
N ALA A 21 9.00 -11.46 -10.29
CA ALA A 21 7.99 -10.45 -10.65
C ALA A 21 8.19 -9.17 -9.83
N LYS A 22 8.39 -9.31 -8.52
CA LYS A 22 8.76 -8.20 -7.62
C LYS A 22 10.03 -7.49 -8.07
N GLU A 23 11.10 -8.22 -8.36
CA GLU A 23 12.38 -7.63 -8.79
C GLU A 23 12.25 -6.83 -10.09
N ARG A 24 11.53 -7.38 -11.09
CA ARG A 24 11.22 -6.66 -12.32
C ARG A 24 10.38 -5.41 -12.06
N TRP A 25 9.38 -5.51 -11.20
CA TRP A 25 8.55 -4.37 -10.82
C TRP A 25 9.37 -3.29 -10.12
N LEU A 26 10.26 -3.66 -9.19
CA LEU A 26 11.16 -2.75 -8.50
C LEU A 26 12.13 -2.05 -9.47
N ALA A 27 12.73 -2.79 -10.40
CA ALA A 27 13.64 -2.22 -11.40
C ALA A 27 12.94 -1.11 -12.21
N LYS A 28 11.74 -1.40 -12.73
CA LYS A 28 10.95 -0.41 -13.48
C LYS A 28 10.59 0.82 -12.64
N ARG A 29 10.23 0.64 -11.37
CA ARG A 29 9.91 1.78 -10.47
C ARG A 29 11.14 2.62 -10.09
N ARG A 30 12.33 2.03 -10.07
CA ARG A 30 13.59 2.76 -9.83
C ARG A 30 13.95 3.69 -10.98
N GLU A 31 13.67 3.29 -12.22
CA GLU A 31 13.89 4.12 -13.41
C GLU A 31 13.00 5.37 -13.43
N GLU A 32 11.79 5.27 -12.87
CA GLU A 32 10.82 6.37 -12.78
C GLU A 32 11.05 7.30 -11.58
N ARG A 33 12.12 7.08 -10.81
CA ARG A 33 12.37 7.79 -9.54
C ARG A 33 12.93 9.20 -9.77
N LEU A 34 12.27 10.19 -9.20
CA LEU A 34 12.72 11.58 -9.18
C LEU A 34 13.74 11.81 -8.04
N PRO A 35 14.73 12.71 -8.21
CA PRO A 35 15.69 13.07 -7.16
C PRO A 35 15.10 14.02 -6.10
N VAL A 36 13.98 13.62 -5.49
CA VAL A 36 13.31 14.37 -4.40
C VAL A 36 13.09 13.46 -3.19
N PRO A 37 12.89 14.02 -1.99
CA PRO A 37 12.40 13.24 -0.86
C PRO A 37 11.08 12.55 -1.22
N TYR A 38 10.90 11.32 -0.77
CA TYR A 38 9.65 10.58 -0.92
C TYR A 38 8.93 10.52 0.42
N PHE A 39 7.62 10.30 0.39
CA PHE A 39 6.82 10.08 1.58
C PHE A 39 5.93 8.85 1.39
N HIS A 40 5.88 8.02 2.42
CA HIS A 40 4.98 6.88 2.48
C HIS A 40 3.65 7.36 3.04
N GLN A 41 2.59 7.26 2.24
CA GLN A 41 1.23 7.55 2.68
C GLN A 41 0.55 6.25 3.10
N VAL A 42 0.14 6.21 4.36
CA VAL A 42 -0.60 5.12 4.99
C VAL A 42 -2.00 5.64 5.26
N PHE A 43 -2.98 4.96 4.69
CA PHE A 43 -4.39 5.20 4.95
C PHE A 43 -4.83 4.20 6.03
N THR A 44 -5.74 4.58 6.90
CA THR A 44 -6.43 3.64 7.81
C THR A 44 -7.35 2.66 7.06
N LEU A 45 -7.52 2.85 5.76
CA LEU A 45 -8.25 2.00 4.82
C LEU A 45 -7.33 0.93 4.18
N PRO A 46 -7.86 -0.03 3.39
CA PRO A 46 -7.10 -1.20 2.97
C PRO A 46 -5.75 -0.88 2.34
N HIS A 47 -4.75 -1.73 2.62
CA HIS A 47 -3.37 -1.63 2.12
C HIS A 47 -3.24 -1.38 0.61
N ALA A 48 -4.26 -1.72 -0.18
CA ALA A 48 -4.34 -1.40 -1.60
C ALA A 48 -4.26 0.12 -1.91
N LEU A 49 -4.59 0.96 -0.93
CA LEU A 49 -4.52 2.41 -1.04
C LEU A 49 -3.17 2.97 -0.61
N HIS A 50 -2.24 2.16 -0.08
CA HIS A 50 -0.91 2.63 0.28
C HIS A 50 -0.17 3.10 -0.97
N ALA A 51 0.16 4.38 -1.01
CA ALA A 51 0.83 5.00 -2.14
C ALA A 51 2.17 5.59 -1.73
N LEU A 52 3.13 5.49 -2.64
CA LEU A 52 4.34 6.29 -2.62
C LEU A 52 4.08 7.57 -3.39
N VAL A 53 4.28 8.70 -2.74
CA VAL A 53 4.13 10.00 -3.38
C VAL A 53 5.44 10.74 -3.28
N ALA A 54 5.89 11.27 -4.41
CA ALA A 54 7.03 12.18 -4.45
C ALA A 54 6.73 13.38 -3.57
N GLY A 55 7.71 13.77 -2.76
CA GLY A 55 7.61 14.93 -1.90
C GLY A 55 7.68 16.26 -2.64
N GLY A 56 8.25 16.24 -3.84
CA GLY A 56 8.47 17.41 -4.67
C GLY A 56 7.67 17.38 -5.97
N ALA A 57 7.91 18.38 -6.82
CA ALA A 57 7.31 18.50 -8.14
C ALA A 57 8.40 18.66 -9.20
N LEU A 58 8.15 18.10 -10.40
CA LEU A 58 8.96 18.31 -11.58
C LEU A 58 8.53 19.61 -12.27
N ARG A 59 9.47 20.50 -12.57
CA ARG A 59 9.23 21.69 -13.37
C ARG A 59 9.20 21.34 -14.86
N SER A 60 8.60 22.20 -15.67
CA SER A 60 8.59 22.06 -17.14
C SER A 60 9.99 21.94 -17.74
N ALA A 61 11.00 22.55 -17.11
CA ALA A 61 12.40 22.48 -17.52
C ALA A 61 13.13 21.19 -17.06
N GLY A 62 12.44 20.20 -16.47
CA GLY A 62 13.04 18.97 -15.94
C GLY A 62 13.69 19.08 -14.56
N GLU A 63 13.69 20.27 -13.96
CA GLU A 63 14.23 20.51 -12.61
C GLU A 63 13.26 19.99 -11.53
N CYS A 64 13.78 19.20 -10.58
CA CYS A 64 13.01 18.73 -9.43
C CYS A 64 13.05 19.71 -8.26
N LYS A 65 11.88 20.14 -7.77
CA LYS A 65 11.76 21.01 -6.60
C LYS A 65 11.21 20.27 -5.39
N SER A 66 11.96 20.32 -4.30
CA SER A 66 11.55 19.81 -2.99
C SER A 66 10.69 20.83 -2.22
N PRO A 67 9.79 20.37 -1.33
CA PRO A 67 8.93 21.24 -0.54
C PRO A 67 9.72 21.88 0.59
N LYS A 68 9.43 23.15 0.90
CA LYS A 68 10.13 23.89 1.98
C LYS A 68 9.88 23.33 3.38
N ARG A 69 8.70 22.75 3.63
CA ARG A 69 8.26 22.26 4.95
C ARG A 69 8.27 20.74 5.08
N GLY A 70 9.05 20.05 4.25
CA GLY A 70 9.17 18.59 4.32
C GLY A 70 7.91 17.81 3.93
N PHE A 71 6.89 18.45 3.37
CA PHE A 71 5.72 17.79 2.77
C PHE A 71 5.11 18.67 1.68
N LEU A 72 4.58 18.05 0.63
CA LEU A 72 3.93 18.77 -0.49
C LEU A 72 2.60 19.42 -0.06
N PHE A 73 1.85 18.75 0.82
CA PHE A 73 0.56 19.22 1.33
C PHE A 73 0.46 19.03 2.86
N PRO A 74 -0.22 19.93 3.58
CA PRO A 74 -0.57 19.69 4.97
C PRO A 74 -1.43 18.44 5.13
N LEU A 75 -1.06 17.56 6.07
CA LEU A 75 -1.75 16.28 6.35
C LEU A 75 -3.25 16.43 6.62
N ARG A 76 -3.64 17.48 7.36
CA ARG A 76 -5.06 17.77 7.66
C ARG A 76 -5.86 18.08 6.39
N THR A 77 -5.27 18.83 5.46
CA THR A 77 -5.90 19.14 4.18
C THR A 77 -6.01 17.90 3.32
N LEU A 78 -4.95 17.10 3.24
CA LEU A 78 -4.93 15.85 2.49
C LEU A 78 -6.00 14.88 3.01
N SER A 79 -6.12 14.77 4.33
CA SER A 79 -7.14 13.96 5.00
C SER A 79 -8.57 14.36 4.62
N ARG A 80 -8.86 15.67 4.61
CA ARG A 80 -10.16 16.21 4.21
C ARG A 80 -10.47 15.96 2.73
N VAL A 81 -9.48 16.19 1.86
CA VAL A 81 -9.63 15.96 0.41
C VAL A 81 -9.85 14.49 0.12
N PHE A 82 -9.07 13.62 0.77
CA PHE A 82 -9.20 12.18 0.63
C PHE A 82 -10.60 11.68 1.02
N ARG A 83 -11.11 12.11 2.18
CA ARG A 83 -12.48 11.82 2.62
C ARG A 83 -13.50 12.18 1.55
N GLY A 84 -13.45 13.41 1.03
CA GLY A 84 -14.38 13.86 -0.01
C GLY A 84 -14.25 13.06 -1.31
N LYS A 85 -13.01 12.81 -1.77
CA LYS A 85 -12.74 12.02 -2.98
C LYS A 85 -13.10 10.54 -2.86
N PHE A 86 -13.13 10.01 -1.64
CA PHE A 86 -13.56 8.63 -1.38
C PHE A 86 -15.09 8.51 -1.33
N ILE A 87 -15.78 9.47 -0.70
CA ILE A 87 -17.24 9.43 -0.53
C ILE A 87 -17.98 9.80 -1.83
N ALA A 88 -17.41 10.67 -2.67
CA ALA A 88 -18.06 11.07 -3.92
C ALA A 88 -18.38 9.87 -4.85
N PRO A 89 -17.42 8.98 -5.19
CA PRO A 89 -17.73 7.80 -5.99
C PRO A 89 -18.74 6.84 -5.35
N LEU A 90 -18.78 6.74 -4.01
CA LEU A 90 -19.80 5.94 -3.31
C LEU A 90 -21.20 6.54 -3.52
N SER A 91 -21.30 7.86 -3.50
CA SER A 91 -22.54 8.59 -3.76
C SER A 91 -22.99 8.40 -5.21
N ASP A 92 -22.06 8.46 -6.16
CA ASP A 92 -22.33 8.24 -7.59
C ASP A 92 -22.78 6.79 -7.87
N ALA A 93 -22.09 5.81 -7.28
CA ALA A 93 -22.43 4.39 -7.45
C ALA A 93 -23.81 4.05 -6.89
N ARG A 94 -24.22 4.73 -5.80
CA ARG A 94 -25.57 4.63 -5.24
C ARG A 94 -26.60 5.21 -6.21
N GLY A 95 -26.37 6.42 -6.73
CA GLY A 95 -27.26 7.05 -7.70
C GLY A 95 -27.41 6.27 -9.00
N ALA A 96 -26.36 5.54 -9.40
CA ALA A 96 -26.36 4.68 -10.59
C ALA A 96 -27.01 3.30 -10.39
N GLY A 97 -27.57 3.01 -9.21
CA GLY A 97 -28.26 1.73 -8.94
C GLY A 97 -27.35 0.51 -8.95
N GLN A 98 -26.05 0.68 -8.67
CA GLN A 98 -25.12 -0.45 -8.59
C GLN A 98 -25.46 -1.37 -7.39
N ARG A 99 -25.07 -2.65 -7.48
CA ARG A 99 -25.17 -3.58 -6.35
C ARG A 99 -24.18 -3.17 -5.25
N LEU A 100 -24.68 -2.37 -4.32
CA LEU A 100 -23.98 -1.97 -3.11
C LEU A 100 -24.45 -2.81 -1.92
N ALA A 101 -23.64 -2.83 -0.85
CA ALA A 101 -24.08 -3.40 0.42
C ALA A 101 -25.37 -2.69 0.90
N GLU A 102 -26.27 -3.40 1.60
CA GLU A 102 -27.59 -2.88 2.00
C GLU A 102 -27.54 -1.52 2.70
N ALA A 103 -26.56 -1.31 3.59
CA ALA A 103 -26.35 -0.04 4.30
C ALA A 103 -26.05 1.16 3.36
N LEU A 104 -25.54 0.89 2.16
CA LEU A 104 -25.27 1.89 1.13
C LEU A 104 -26.44 2.10 0.17
N ALA A 105 -27.44 1.20 0.17
CA ALA A 105 -28.62 1.27 -0.68
C ALA A 105 -29.82 1.91 0.03
N ASP A 106 -30.02 1.63 1.33
CA ASP A 106 -31.10 2.23 2.12
C ASP A 106 -30.88 3.74 2.34
N GLU A 107 -31.94 4.55 2.24
CA GLU A 107 -31.90 6.02 2.35
C GLU A 107 -31.57 6.50 3.75
N LYS A 108 -32.15 5.88 4.78
CA LYS A 108 -31.95 6.29 6.17
C LYS A 108 -30.57 5.87 6.67
N LEU A 109 -30.18 4.63 6.38
CA LEU A 109 -28.85 4.10 6.73
C LEU A 109 -27.75 4.88 6.03
N TRP A 110 -27.96 5.30 4.78
CA TRP A 110 -27.00 6.13 4.06
C TRP A 110 -26.88 7.53 4.63
N HIS A 111 -27.98 8.21 4.95
CA HIS A 111 -27.91 9.51 5.61
C HIS A 111 -27.15 9.41 6.94
N ALA A 112 -27.44 8.38 7.74
CA ALA A 112 -26.74 8.13 8.99
C ALA A 112 -25.24 7.84 8.77
N LEU A 113 -24.90 6.96 7.82
CA LEU A 113 -23.53 6.63 7.46
C LEU A 113 -22.78 7.85 6.93
N HIS A 114 -23.39 8.62 6.03
CA HIS A 114 -22.78 9.82 5.44
C HIS A 114 -22.48 10.85 6.52
N GLN A 115 -23.40 11.10 7.46
CA GLN A 115 -23.16 11.95 8.63
C GLN A 115 -22.00 11.44 9.50
N GLN A 116 -21.95 10.14 9.78
CA GLN A 116 -20.84 9.54 10.54
C GLN A 116 -19.50 9.69 9.81
N LEU A 117 -19.46 9.41 8.51
CA LEU A 117 -18.23 9.48 7.72
C LEU A 117 -17.68 10.92 7.67
N TYR A 118 -18.53 11.93 7.55
CA TYR A 118 -18.10 13.34 7.57
C TYR A 118 -17.85 13.89 8.98
N GLY A 119 -18.50 13.31 10.01
CA GLY A 119 -18.28 13.65 11.41
C GLY A 119 -16.96 13.15 11.99
N HIS A 120 -16.37 12.09 11.41
CA HIS A 120 -15.06 11.59 11.83
C HIS A 120 -13.89 12.33 11.18
N ASP A 121 -12.82 12.48 11.94
CA ASP A 121 -11.51 12.88 11.42
C ASP A 121 -10.86 11.69 10.72
N TRP A 122 -10.71 11.79 9.41
CA TRP A 122 -10.04 10.76 8.63
C TRP A 122 -8.54 10.96 8.80
N ALA A 123 -7.85 9.97 9.36
CA ALA A 123 -6.41 10.04 9.51
C ALA A 123 -5.72 9.53 8.24
N VAL A 124 -5.24 10.45 7.39
CA VAL A 124 -4.22 10.14 6.39
C VAL A 124 -2.87 10.39 7.02
N TYR A 125 -2.07 9.34 7.16
CA TYR A 125 -0.72 9.45 7.67
C TYR A 125 0.26 9.52 6.52
N ALA A 126 1.22 10.42 6.62
CA ALA A 126 2.29 10.51 5.66
C ALA A 126 3.59 10.71 6.42
N LYS A 127 4.57 9.85 6.15
CA LYS A 127 5.87 9.87 6.83
C LYS A 127 7.00 9.79 5.84
N GLN A 128 8.09 10.49 6.14
CA GLN A 128 9.32 10.29 5.41
C GLN A 128 9.80 8.85 5.66
N PRO A 129 10.16 8.12 4.61
CA PRO A 129 10.49 6.73 4.77
C PRO A 129 11.82 6.55 5.48
N LEU A 130 11.80 5.62 6.43
CA LEU A 130 12.99 5.17 7.15
C LEU A 130 13.91 4.49 6.13
N GLY A 131 15.02 5.16 5.78
CA GLY A 131 16.00 4.66 4.79
C GLY A 131 15.82 5.18 3.36
N GLY A 132 14.93 6.15 3.12
CA GLY A 132 14.77 6.76 1.80
C GLY A 132 13.88 5.95 0.83
N PRO A 133 13.80 6.37 -0.45
CA PRO A 133 12.82 5.85 -1.40
C PRO A 133 12.99 4.36 -1.74
N GLU A 134 14.23 3.85 -1.76
CA GLU A 134 14.52 2.46 -2.07
C GLU A 134 13.91 1.49 -1.05
N GLN A 135 14.01 1.82 0.24
CA GLN A 135 13.42 1.01 1.31
C GLN A 135 11.89 0.91 1.20
N VAL A 136 11.22 1.98 0.74
CA VAL A 136 9.76 1.96 0.55
C VAL A 136 9.37 1.16 -0.66
N LEU A 137 10.09 1.33 -1.78
CA LEU A 137 9.87 0.51 -2.95
C LEU A 137 10.00 -0.96 -2.56
N GLU A 138 11.02 -1.31 -1.78
CA GLU A 138 11.20 -2.68 -1.32
C GLU A 138 10.06 -3.15 -0.37
N TYR A 139 9.59 -2.29 0.53
CA TYR A 139 8.40 -2.56 1.36
C TYR A 139 7.15 -2.80 0.51
N LEU A 140 6.83 -1.90 -0.42
CA LEU A 140 5.65 -2.03 -1.30
C LEU A 140 5.77 -3.25 -2.22
N GLY A 141 6.97 -3.53 -2.73
CA GLY A 141 7.23 -4.74 -3.50
C GLY A 141 6.92 -6.00 -2.70
N ARG A 142 7.17 -6.00 -1.38
CA ARG A 142 6.73 -7.09 -0.51
C ARG A 142 5.21 -7.08 -0.37
N CYS A 143 4.53 -5.96 -0.13
CA CYS A 143 3.07 -5.94 0.01
C CYS A 143 2.30 -6.33 -1.27
N THR A 144 2.83 -6.01 -2.44
CA THR A 144 2.17 -6.23 -3.74
C THR A 144 2.46 -7.61 -4.34
N HIS A 145 3.64 -8.17 -4.05
CA HIS A 145 4.11 -9.43 -4.66
C HIS A 145 4.44 -10.52 -3.63
N ARG A 146 4.36 -10.25 -2.33
CA ARG A 146 4.47 -11.25 -1.26
C ARG A 146 3.32 -11.12 -0.26
N VAL A 147 2.88 -12.27 0.23
CA VAL A 147 2.02 -12.33 1.40
C VAL A 147 2.90 -12.08 2.63
N ALA A 148 2.42 -11.29 3.60
CA ALA A 148 3.16 -10.91 4.81
C ALA A 148 3.78 -12.12 5.55
N ILE A 149 3.08 -13.26 5.50
CA ILE A 149 3.58 -14.59 5.84
C ILE A 149 3.25 -15.54 4.66
N SER A 150 4.24 -16.27 4.17
CA SER A 150 4.01 -17.32 3.15
C SER A 150 3.44 -18.59 3.79
N ASN A 151 2.54 -19.31 3.11
CA ASN A 151 1.97 -20.55 3.64
C ASN A 151 3.02 -21.59 4.09
N GLU A 152 4.16 -21.69 3.40
CA GLU A 152 5.29 -22.58 3.79
C GLU A 152 5.92 -22.24 5.17
N ARG A 153 5.62 -21.05 5.72
CA ARG A 153 6.06 -20.64 7.05
C ARG A 153 5.02 -20.95 8.12
N LEU A 154 3.78 -21.25 7.77
CA LEU A 154 2.77 -21.71 8.72
C LEU A 154 3.15 -23.14 9.11
N VAL A 155 3.42 -23.34 10.40
CA VAL A 155 3.75 -24.65 10.96
C VAL A 155 2.46 -25.33 11.41
N GLU A 156 1.58 -24.57 12.05
CA GLU A 156 0.35 -25.07 12.64
C GLU A 156 -0.64 -23.93 12.86
N THR A 157 -1.93 -24.23 12.82
CA THR A 157 -3.01 -23.28 13.09
C THR A 157 -4.11 -24.01 13.87
N ASP A 158 -4.50 -23.41 14.99
CA ASP A 158 -5.69 -23.80 15.75
C ASP A 158 -6.68 -22.62 15.81
N LYS A 159 -7.73 -22.72 16.63
CA LYS A 159 -8.79 -21.70 16.72
C LYS A 159 -8.33 -20.38 17.37
N THR A 160 -7.24 -20.38 18.13
CA THR A 160 -6.77 -19.22 18.90
C THR A 160 -5.31 -18.86 18.60
N THR A 161 -4.61 -19.68 17.81
CA THR A 161 -3.15 -19.66 17.70
C THR A 161 -2.68 -19.99 16.28
N VAL A 162 -1.66 -19.27 15.81
CA VAL A 162 -0.96 -19.57 14.56
C VAL A 162 0.53 -19.66 14.83
N ARG A 163 1.12 -20.84 14.60
CA ARG A 163 2.57 -21.04 14.73
C ARG A 163 3.25 -20.84 13.38
N PHE A 164 4.29 -20.02 13.34
CA PHE A 164 5.01 -19.75 12.09
C PHE A 164 6.52 -19.62 12.25
N ARG A 165 7.25 -19.99 11.20
CA ARG A 165 8.72 -19.97 11.15
C ARG A 165 9.26 -18.60 10.73
N VAL A 166 10.09 -17.99 11.58
CA VAL A 166 10.81 -16.75 11.32
C VAL A 166 12.31 -16.99 11.14
N ARG A 167 13.00 -16.07 10.45
CA ARG A 167 14.47 -16.03 10.45
C ARG A 167 14.92 -15.33 11.74
N ALA A 168 15.89 -15.91 12.42
CA ALA A 168 16.57 -15.33 13.58
C ALA A 168 18.07 -15.29 13.29
N THR A 169 18.83 -14.49 14.02
CA THR A 169 20.30 -14.52 13.93
C THR A 169 20.84 -15.01 15.27
N PRO A 170 21.45 -16.21 15.34
CA PRO A 170 21.65 -17.17 14.25
C PRO A 170 20.40 -18.06 14.00
N GLY A 171 20.14 -18.41 12.73
CA GLY A 171 19.23 -19.51 12.34
C GLY A 171 17.75 -19.18 12.03
N LYS A 172 16.85 -20.07 12.45
CA LYS A 172 15.39 -19.96 12.28
C LYS A 172 14.71 -20.32 13.58
N ARG A 173 13.65 -19.60 13.95
CA ARG A 173 12.86 -19.86 15.16
C ARG A 173 11.38 -20.02 14.79
N VAL A 174 10.63 -20.80 15.56
CA VAL A 174 9.17 -20.84 15.45
C VAL A 174 8.59 -19.91 16.50
N LEU A 175 7.69 -19.02 16.09
CA LEU A 175 6.92 -18.16 16.97
C LEU A 175 5.47 -18.62 17.00
N GLN A 176 4.80 -18.25 18.08
CA GLN A 176 3.37 -18.43 18.33
C GLN A 176 2.69 -17.06 18.30
#